data_AF-A0A847UZH5-F1
#
_entry.id   AF-A0A847UZH5-F1
#
_cell.length_a   1.000
_cell.length_b   1.000
_cell.length_c   1.000
_cell.angle_alpha   90.00
_cell.angle_beta   90.00
_cell.angle_gamma   90.00
#
_symmetry.space_group_name_H-M   'P 1'
#
loop_
_entity.id
_entity.type
_entity.pdbx_description
1 polymer ?
#
loop_
_entity_poly.entity_id
_entity_poly.type
_entity_poly.pdbx_seq_one_letter_code
_entity_poly.pdbx_strand_id
1 'polypeptide(L)' 'MIYIVTKCADCPCMCVIDGQRACNVATPRHRPVPDDEDRPSWCKMRKEQIIIRDFK' A
#
# COMPACT_ATOMS: atom_id res chain seq x y z
N MET A 1 -5.74 -14.61 6.63
CA MET A 1 -4.89 -14.71 5.44
C MET A 1 -3.71 -13.77 5.61
N ILE A 2 -2.49 -14.24 5.35
CA ILE A 2 -1.26 -13.43 5.41
C ILE A 2 -0.84 -13.14 3.98
N TYR A 3 -0.70 -11.87 3.62
CA TYR A 3 -0.18 -11.45 2.32
C TYR A 3 1.30 -11.09 2.46
N ILE A 4 2.16 -11.80 1.74
CA ILE A 4 3.58 -11.44 1.61
C ILE A 4 3.74 -10.78 0.26
N VAL A 5 3.66 -9.46 0.24
CA VAL A 5 3.82 -8.64 -0.97
C VAL A 5 5.21 -8.04 -0.96
N THR A 6 5.82 -7.83 -2.13
CA THR A 6 7.10 -7.11 -2.29
C THR A 6 6.93 -5.83 -3.11
N LYS A 7 5.97 -5.82 -4.04
CA LYS A 7 5.64 -4.68 -4.91
C LYS A 7 4.30 -4.03 -4.51
N CYS A 8 4.12 -2.76 -4.87
CA CYS A 8 2.86 -2.07 -4.61
C CYS A 8 1.71 -2.54 -5.52
N ALA A 9 1.99 -3.11 -6.69
CA ALA A 9 0.95 -3.65 -7.59
C ALA A 9 0.16 -4.79 -6.95
N ASP A 10 0.83 -5.62 -6.15
CA ASP A 10 0.25 -6.79 -5.50
C ASP A 10 -0.31 -6.46 -4.10
N CYS A 11 -0.12 -5.22 -3.64
CA CYS A 11 -0.51 -4.81 -2.29
C CYS A 11 -2.03 -4.59 -2.20
N PRO A 12 -2.74 -5.24 -1.26
CA PRO A 12 -4.19 -5.07 -1.11
C PRO A 12 -4.60 -3.65 -0.65
N CYS A 13 -3.62 -2.81 -0.26
CA CYS A 13 -3.85 -1.42 0.12
C CYS A 13 -3.55 -0.42 -1.02
N MET A 14 -3.18 -0.89 -2.21
CA MET A 14 -3.04 -0.05 -3.40
C MET A 14 -4.44 0.28 -3.96
N CYS A 15 -4.63 1.52 -4.38
CA CYS A 15 -5.86 2.02 -4.99
C CYS A 15 -5.51 2.92 -6.19
N VAL A 16 -6.49 3.23 -7.02
CA VAL A 16 -6.35 4.17 -8.14
C VAL A 16 -7.26 5.37 -7.88
N ILE A 17 -6.71 6.57 -7.96
CA ILE A 17 -7.44 7.84 -7.81
C ILE A 17 -7.09 8.70 -9.02
N ASP A 18 -8.12 9.18 -9.72
CA ASP A 18 -7.97 10.02 -10.92
C ASP A 18 -7.00 9.43 -11.97
N GLY A 19 -7.04 8.10 -12.11
CA GLY A 19 -6.16 7.36 -13.03
C GLY A 19 -4.73 7.15 -12.55
N GLN A 20 -4.36 7.63 -11.35
CA GLN A 20 -3.03 7.46 -10.77
C GLN A 20 -3.04 6.43 -9.63
N ARG A 21 -1.96 5.63 -9.56
CA ARG A 21 -1.77 4.67 -8.47
C ARG A 21 -1.48 5.41 -7.16
N ALA A 22 -2.16 5.03 -6.10
CA ALA A 22 -2.09 5.66 -4.79
C ALA A 22 -2.12 4.63 -3.66
N CYS A 23 -1.54 4.98 -2.51
CA CYS A 23 -1.54 4.14 -1.32
C CYS A 23 -2.63 4.59 -0.33
N ASN A 24 -3.58 3.71 -0.01
CA ASN A 24 -4.72 4.02 0.85
C ASN A 24 -4.34 4.14 2.35
N VAL A 25 -3.23 3.53 2.75
CA VAL A 25 -2.76 3.48 4.15
C VAL A 25 -1.51 4.32 4.42
N ALA A 26 -1.04 5.06 3.41
CA ALA A 26 0.06 6.01 3.59
C ALA A 26 -0.35 7.16 4.51
N THR A 27 0.65 7.91 4.98
CA THR A 27 0.43 9.20 5.66
C THR A 27 1.27 10.26 4.94
N PRO A 28 0.66 11.25 4.27
CA PRO A 28 -0.79 11.45 4.08
C PRO A 28 -1.47 10.31 3.30
N ARG A 29 -2.79 10.14 3.48
CA ARG A 29 -3.57 9.16 2.71
C ARG A 29 -3.50 9.48 1.22
N HIS A 30 -3.64 8.45 0.39
CA HIS A 30 -3.64 8.58 -1.07
C HIS A 30 -2.33 9.14 -1.63
N ARG A 31 -1.22 8.89 -0.94
CA ARG A 31 0.09 9.27 -1.46
C ARG A 31 0.35 8.55 -2.80
N PRO A 32 0.79 9.27 -3.85
CA PRO A 32 1.06 8.67 -5.16
C PRO A 32 2.10 7.55 -5.05
N VAL A 33 1.82 6.43 -5.71
CA VAL A 33 2.74 5.30 -5.84
C VAL A 33 3.45 5.45 -7.18
N PRO A 34 4.80 5.53 -7.21
CA PRO A 34 5.55 5.56 -8.45
C PRO A 34 5.23 4.34 -9.32
N ASP A 35 5.36 4.48 -10.64
CA ASP A 35 5.22 3.35 -11.56
C ASP A 35 6.35 2.33 -11.46
N ASP A 36 7.38 2.65 -10.70
CA ASP A 36 8.48 1.77 -10.39
C ASP A 36 8.01 0.47 -9.71
N GLU A 37 8.73 -0.62 -9.97
CA GLU A 37 8.38 -1.93 -9.43
C GLU A 37 8.67 -2.02 -7.93
N ASP A 38 9.58 -1.17 -7.45
CA ASP A 38 10.06 -1.19 -6.08
C ASP A 38 9.10 -0.54 -5.09
N ARG A 39 9.03 -1.13 -3.90
CA ARG A 39 8.28 -0.57 -2.77
C ARG A 39 8.81 0.83 -2.44
N PRO A 40 7.97 1.85 -2.26
CA PRO A 40 8.44 3.19 -1.89
C PRO A 40 9.12 3.20 -0.51
N SER A 41 10.14 4.05 -0.32
CA SER A 41 10.88 4.19 0.95
C SER A 41 9.98 4.63 2.11
N TRP A 42 8.93 5.40 1.81
CA TRP A 42 7.95 5.88 2.77
C TRP A 42 6.85 4.86 3.11
N CYS A 43 6.84 3.68 2.48
CA CYS A 43 5.85 2.65 2.78
C CYS A 43 6.01 2.15 4.23
N LYS A 44 4.99 2.36 5.07
CA LYS A 44 5.01 1.93 6.48
C LYS A 44 5.20 0.42 6.65
N MET A 45 4.71 -0.37 5.70
CA MET A 45 4.90 -1.83 5.69
C MET A 45 6.35 -2.28 5.46
N ARG A 46 7.31 -1.36 5.26
CA ARG A 46 8.75 -1.66 5.32
C ARG A 46 9.24 -1.90 6.76
N LYS A 47 8.55 -1.35 7.76
CA LYS A 47 8.99 -1.38 9.17
C LYS A 47 7.94 -1.94 10.12
N GLU A 48 6.68 -1.95 9.70
CA GLU A 48 5.53 -2.27 10.54
C GLU A 48 4.60 -3.27 9.85
N GLN A 49 3.81 -4.00 10.64
CA GLN A 49 2.73 -4.84 10.13
C GLN A 49 1.40 -4.11 10.32
N ILE A 50 0.56 -4.09 9.28
CA ILE A 50 -0.82 -3.60 9.38
C ILE A 50 -1.74 -4.81 9.53
N ILE A 51 -2.49 -4.85 10.64
CA ILE A 51 -3.47 -5.90 10.90
C ILE A 51 -4.86 -5.32 10.62
N ILE A 52 -5.50 -5.83 9.58
CA ILE A 52 -6.89 -5.50 9.25
C ILE A 52 -7.78 -6.57 9.88
N ARG A 53 -8.71 -6.14 10.74
CA ARG A 53 -9.68 -7.02 11.42
C ARG A 53 -11.08 -6.61 10.98
N ASP A 54 -11.87 -7.58 10.54
CA ASP A 54 -13.31 -7.43 10.34
C ASP A 54 -14.00 -8.06 11.56
N PHE A 55 -14.61 -7.23 12.41
CA PHE A 55 -15.23 -7.66 13.68
C PHE A 55 -16.75 -7.90 13.53
N LYS A 56 -17.17 -8.44 12.38
CA LYS A 56 -18.56 -8.87 12.22
C LYS A 56 -19.01 -9.84 13.30
#